data_AF-K9F7L3-F1
#
_entry.id   AF-K9F7L3-F1
#
_cell.length_a   1.000
_cell.length_b   1.000
_cell.length_c   1.000
_cell.angle_alpha   90.00
_cell.angle_beta   90.00
_cell.angle_gamma   90.00
#
_symmetry.space_group_name_H-M   'P 1'
#
loop_
_entity.id
_entity.type
_entity.pdbx_description
1 polymer ?
#
loop_
_entity_poly.entity_id
_entity_poly.type
_entity_poly.pdbx_seq_one_letter_code
_entity_poly.pdbx_strand_id
1 'polypeptide(L)' 'MADQIETLEDRISKGINAFRQAKNPKIAPLAREFRVPYQLLRARIHGRGSKTNATSAKRP' A
#
# COMPACT_ATOMS: atom_id res chain seq x y z
N MET A 1 17.65 -8.12 -21.82
CA MET A 1 16.21 -7.92 -21.55
C MET A 1 16.06 -7.91 -20.04
N ALA A 2 15.67 -6.79 -19.45
CA ALA A 2 15.50 -6.70 -18.00
C ALA A 2 14.37 -7.66 -17.63
N ASP A 3 14.75 -8.79 -17.02
CA ASP A 3 13.82 -9.65 -16.32
C ASP A 3 13.19 -8.75 -15.25
N GLN A 4 12.00 -8.25 -15.57
CA GLN A 4 11.26 -7.37 -14.68
C GLN A 4 10.80 -8.28 -13.56
N ILE A 5 11.64 -8.38 -12.53
CA ILE A 5 11.25 -8.90 -11.24
C ILE A 5 10.10 -8.00 -10.81
N GLU A 6 8.86 -8.40 -11.13
CA GLU A 6 7.66 -7.77 -10.60
C GLU A 6 7.68 -8.03 -9.11
N THR A 7 8.46 -7.22 -8.41
CA THR A 7 8.57 -7.24 -6.97
C THR A 7 7.18 -6.93 -6.41
N LEU A 8 6.91 -7.49 -5.24
CA LEU A 8 5.66 -7.26 -4.54
C LEU A 8 5.35 -5.74 -4.43
N GLU A 9 6.38 -4.91 -4.32
CA GLU A 9 6.29 -3.45 -4.28
C GLU A 9 5.75 -2.82 -5.57
N ASP A 10 6.10 -3.35 -6.75
CA ASP A 10 5.56 -2.90 -8.02
C ASP A 10 4.06 -3.19 -8.12
N ARG A 11 3.64 -4.40 -7.71
CA ARG A 11 2.22 -4.79 -7.66
C ARG A 11 1.41 -3.93 -6.70
N ILE A 12 1.99 -3.61 -5.54
CA ILE A 12 1.39 -2.69 -4.57
C ILE A 12 1.24 -1.29 -5.18
N SER A 13 2.29 -0.77 -5.83
CA SER A 13 2.28 0.55 -6.47
C SER A 13 1.24 0.63 -7.59
N LYS A 14 1.12 -0.39 -8.43
CA LYS A 14 0.08 -0.52 -9.46
C LYS A 14 -1.32 -0.50 -8.83
N GLY A 15 -1.55 -1.27 -7.76
CA GLY A 15 -2.83 -1.30 -7.04
C GLY A 15 -3.22 0.03 -6.39
N ILE A 16 -2.25 0.78 -5.84
CA ILE A 16 -2.49 2.12 -5.28
C ILE A 16 -2.82 3.12 -6.40
N ASN A 17 -2.07 3.07 -7.51
CA ASN A 17 -2.31 3.97 -8.63
C ASN A 17 -3.71 3.75 -9.24
N ALA A 18 -4.10 2.48 -9.43
CA ALA A 18 -5.44 2.11 -9.85
C ALA A 18 -6.52 2.59 -8.87
N PHE A 19 -6.27 2.48 -7.55
CA PHE A 19 -7.16 3.01 -6.53
C PHE A 19 -7.29 4.54 -6.59
N ARG A 20 -6.22 5.28 -6.91
CA ARG A 20 -6.26 6.75 -6.98
C ARG A 20 -6.93 7.26 -8.25
N GLN A 21 -6.84 6.52 -9.36
CA GLN A 21 -7.45 6.90 -10.64
C GLN A 21 -8.95 6.59 -10.69
N ALA A 22 -9.40 5.54 -10.00
CA ALA A 22 -10.82 5.27 -9.90
C ALA A 22 -11.51 6.20 -8.87
N LYS A 23 -12.70 6.69 -9.22
CA LYS A 23 -13.48 7.65 -8.40
C LYS A 23 -14.08 7.03 -7.12
N ASN A 24 -14.35 5.71 -7.15
CA ASN A 24 -14.85 4.92 -6.01
C ASN A 24 -14.42 3.44 -6.14
N PRO A 25 -13.11 3.15 -6.12
CA PRO A 25 -12.62 1.80 -6.28
C PRO A 25 -12.85 1.00 -5.00
N LYS A 26 -13.31 -0.25 -5.15
CA LYS A 26 -13.32 -1.21 -4.04
C LYS A 26 -11.90 -1.79 -3.90
N ILE A 27 -11.34 -1.75 -2.69
CA ILE A 27 -9.97 -2.27 -2.43
C ILE A 27 -9.92 -3.80 -2.59
N ALA A 28 -11.01 -4.51 -2.30
CA ALA A 28 -11.08 -5.97 -2.41
C ALA A 28 -10.82 -6.52 -3.82
N PRO A 29 -11.49 -6.02 -4.90
CA PRO A 29 -11.18 -6.44 -6.25
C PRO A 29 -9.77 -6.03 -6.69
N LEU A 30 -9.29 -4.83 -6.32
CA LEU A 30 -7.92 -4.41 -6.63
C LEU A 30 -6.88 -5.32 -5.96
N ALA A 31 -7.08 -5.69 -4.69
CA ALA A 31 -6.18 -6.62 -3.99
C ALA A 31 -6.11 -7.99 -4.68
N ARG A 32 -7.25 -8.50 -5.19
CA ARG A 32 -7.29 -9.74 -6.00
C ARG A 32 -6.61 -9.58 -7.34
N GLU A 33 -6.85 -8.47 -8.04
CA GLU A 33 -6.32 -8.18 -9.37
C GLU A 33 -4.79 -8.11 -9.36
N PHE A 34 -4.22 -7.39 -8.38
CA PHE A 34 -2.76 -7.22 -8.26
C PHE A 34 -2.09 -8.32 -7.42
N ARG A 35 -2.85 -9.33 -6.95
CA ARG A 35 -2.38 -10.39 -6.02
C ARG A 35 -1.60 -9.83 -4.83
N VAL A 36 -2.12 -8.76 -4.23
CA VAL A 36 -1.54 -8.13 -3.04
C VAL A 36 -2.42 -8.35 -1.82
N PRO A 37 -1.85 -8.49 -0.61
CA PRO A 37 -2.65 -8.64 0.59
C PRO A 37 -3.56 -7.42 0.79
N TYR A 38 -4.86 -7.67 0.99
CA TYR A 38 -5.86 -6.61 1.17
C TYR A 38 -5.48 -5.64 2.30
N GLN A 39 -5.05 -6.18 3.46
CA GLN A 39 -4.64 -5.36 4.59
C GLN A 39 -3.45 -4.47 4.26
N LEU A 40 -2.49 -4.97 3.47
CA LEU A 40 -1.31 -4.23 3.06
C LEU A 40 -1.70 -3.10 2.09
N LEU A 41 -2.48 -3.41 1.06
CA LEU A 41 -2.96 -2.42 0.09
C LEU A 41 -3.83 -1.36 0.79
N ARG A 42 -4.74 -1.76 1.69
CA ARG A 42 -5.54 -0.87 2.52
C ARG A 42 -4.68 -0.01 3.44
N ALA A 43 -3.67 -0.59 4.10
CA ALA A 43 -2.73 0.15 4.93
C ALA A 43 -1.86 1.11 4.11
N ARG A 44 -1.60 0.85 2.82
CA ARG A 44 -0.85 1.77 1.96
C ARG A 44 -1.72 2.90 1.41
N ILE A 45 -2.99 2.60 1.10
CA ILE A 45 -3.99 3.55 0.62
C ILE A 45 -4.51 4.46 1.75
N HIS A 46 -4.89 3.86 2.88
CA HIS A 46 -5.53 4.54 4.01
C HIS A 46 -4.62 4.72 5.23
N GLY A 47 -3.47 4.03 5.29
CA GLY A 47 -2.49 4.24 6.34
C GLY A 47 -1.82 5.59 6.14
N ARG A 48 -2.51 6.59 6.68
CA ARG A 48 -2.03 7.93 6.90
C ARG A 48 -1.02 7.86 8.04
N GLY A 49 0.26 8.00 7.71
CA GLY A 49 1.37 8.21 8.62
C GLY A 49 1.50 7.16 9.72
N SER A 50 2.55 6.34 9.65
CA SER A 50 3.21 5.95 10.90
C SER A 50 3.35 7.23 11.71
N LYS A 51 2.57 7.35 12.77
CA LYS A 51 2.95 8.19 13.89
C LYS A 51 4.25 7.56 14.36
N THR A 52 5.35 7.99 13.75
CA THR A 52 6.60 8.23 14.45
C THR A 52 6.33 9.34 15.46
N ASN A 53 5.34 9.12 16.35
CA ASN A 53 5.41 9.65 17.68
C ASN A 53 6.35 8.68 18.38
N ALA A 54 7.64 8.79 18.04
CA ALA A 54 8.69 8.42 18.95
C ALA A 54 8.41 9.29 20.17
N THR A 55 7.60 8.73 21.07
CA THR A 55 7.34 9.27 22.39
C THR A 55 8.70 9.58 22.96
N SER A 56 8.98 10.88 23.03
CA SER A 56 9.81 11.53 24.03
C SER A 56 10.33 10.52 25.05
N ALA A 57 11.57 10.07 24.86
CA ALA A 57 12.31 9.39 25.90
C ALA A 57 12.60 10.44 26.98
N LYS A 58 11.60 10.72 27.81
CA LYS A 58 11.78 11.39 29.09
C LYS A 58 12.51 10.37 29.99
N ARG A 59 13.84 10.45 29.98
CA ARG A 59 14.67 9.70 30.92
C ARG A 59 14.49 10.32 32.31
N PRO A 60 14.31 9.50 33.37
CA PRO A 60 14.33 9.96 34.76
C PRO A 60 15.72 10.44 35.18
#